data_AF-C3J851-F1
#
_entry.id   AF-C3J851-F1
#
_cell.length_a   1.000
_cell.length_b   1.000
_cell.length_c   1.000
_cell.angle_alpha   90.00
_cell.angle_beta   90.00
_cell.angle_gamma   90.00
#
_symmetry.space_group_name_H-M   'P 1'
#
loop_
_entity.id
_entity.type
_entity.pdbx_description
1 polymer ?
#
loop_
_entity_poly.entity_id
_entity_poly.type
_entity_poly.pdbx_seq_one_letter_code
_entity_poly.pdbx_strand_id
1 'polypeptide(L)'
;MPEKDRLIPNEVELSKGRSVLIEDYSGVGCVNCPTAAKAIAEAASAHGDKVVIVALHGSNTQIGTRPKEDPKGLYHADAATYLERLQAGGSLPIATFNRRPLASNGGKTFSPMATKWAAEMQAIRELPQLYKLELQVSKQDRKISVQCSASALDLSEELSASLKEHQLYIQLWLVEDHIVAPQHLKKGLDKEYEHNHIFRQALNGIDGEPYDLGKTYNHTGTIDRDVIQLEHCAVVAILYDHKTGEVYEVLKKAL
;
A
#
# COMPACT_ATOMS: atom_id res chain seq x y z
N MET A 1 29.03 29.16 -24.55
CA MET A 1 28.03 28.09 -24.75
C MET A 1 26.66 28.71 -24.53
N PRO A 2 25.71 28.58 -25.47
CA PRO A 2 24.37 29.13 -25.30
C PRO A 2 23.57 28.34 -24.26
N GLU A 3 22.69 29.05 -23.52
CA GLU A 3 21.89 28.55 -22.38
C GLU A 3 20.87 27.46 -22.74
N LYS A 4 20.64 27.24 -24.04
CA LYS A 4 19.71 26.22 -24.57
C LYS A 4 20.21 24.77 -24.42
N ASP A 5 21.48 24.57 -24.12
CA ASP A 5 22.08 23.23 -23.94
C ASP A 5 22.10 22.77 -22.47
N ARG A 6 21.38 23.48 -21.58
CA ARG A 6 21.32 23.20 -20.13
C ARG A 6 20.16 22.31 -19.70
N LEU A 7 19.33 21.88 -20.65
CA LEU A 7 18.26 20.92 -20.44
C LEU A 7 18.56 19.72 -21.33
N ILE A 8 19.36 18.79 -20.82
CA ILE A 8 19.04 17.39 -21.09
C ILE A 8 17.85 17.16 -20.15
N PRO A 9 16.61 17.00 -20.64
CA PRO A 9 15.64 16.33 -19.83
C PRO A 9 16.29 14.96 -19.62
N ASN A 10 16.80 14.71 -18.40
CA ASN A 10 16.70 13.36 -17.91
C ASN A 10 15.22 13.08 -18.08
N GLU A 11 14.90 12.33 -19.13
CA GLU A 11 13.73 11.49 -19.16
C GLU A 11 13.77 10.85 -17.78
N VAL A 12 12.98 11.41 -16.85
CA VAL A 12 12.96 10.93 -15.48
C VAL A 12 12.71 9.46 -15.69
N GLU A 13 13.62 8.62 -15.20
CA GLU A 13 13.49 7.17 -15.27
C GLU A 13 12.28 6.75 -14.41
N LEU A 14 11.08 7.18 -14.78
CA LEU A 14 9.81 6.83 -14.17
C LEU A 14 9.49 5.36 -14.46
N SER A 15 10.23 4.73 -15.38
CA SER A 15 10.19 3.30 -15.68
C SER A 15 11.30 2.47 -15.03
N LYS A 16 12.33 3.07 -14.40
CA LYS A 16 13.32 2.32 -13.60
C LYS A 16 13.11 2.59 -12.11
N GLY A 17 13.23 1.55 -11.31
CA GLY A 17 13.08 1.65 -9.86
C GLY A 17 11.94 0.81 -9.28
N ARG A 18 12.09 0.39 -8.03
CA ARG A 18 11.19 -0.51 -7.31
C ARG A 18 9.85 0.13 -6.99
N SER A 19 8.75 -0.55 -7.29
CA SER A 19 7.41 -0.05 -6.93
C SER A 19 7.26 0.05 -5.40
N VAL A 20 6.45 1.00 -4.94
CA VAL A 20 6.29 1.32 -3.53
C VAL A 20 4.87 0.99 -3.09
N LEU A 21 4.73 0.11 -2.10
CA LEU A 21 3.54 0.02 -1.28
C LEU A 21 3.71 0.94 -0.08
N ILE A 22 2.75 1.84 0.11
CA ILE A 22 2.63 2.68 1.30
C ILE A 22 1.40 2.21 2.07
N GLU A 23 1.62 1.66 3.25
CA GLU A 23 0.56 1.32 4.18
C GLU A 23 0.37 2.51 5.12
N ASP A 24 -0.62 3.36 4.86
CA ASP A 24 -0.96 4.53 5.67
C ASP A 24 -1.92 4.13 6.80
N TYR A 25 -1.37 3.86 7.98
CA TYR A 25 -2.16 3.57 9.17
C TYR A 25 -2.73 4.87 9.73
N SER A 26 -4.05 4.96 9.68
CA SER A 26 -4.82 6.19 9.89
C SER A 26 -6.13 5.91 10.65
N GLY A 27 -6.98 6.92 10.79
CA GLY A 27 -8.33 6.77 11.32
C GLY A 27 -9.09 8.09 11.43
N VAL A 28 -10.42 7.99 11.45
CA VAL A 28 -11.32 9.15 11.33
C VAL A 28 -11.28 10.13 12.49
N GLY A 29 -10.77 9.72 13.66
CA GLY A 29 -10.60 10.62 14.81
C GLY A 29 -9.27 11.37 14.79
N CYS A 30 -8.34 11.02 13.91
CA CYS A 30 -6.98 11.52 13.91
C CYS A 30 -6.91 12.85 13.14
N VAL A 31 -6.92 13.97 13.85
CA VAL A 31 -6.91 15.32 13.24
C VAL A 31 -5.66 15.64 12.40
N ASN A 32 -4.58 14.88 12.57
CA ASN A 32 -3.33 15.04 11.81
C ASN A 32 -3.26 14.13 10.58
N CYS A 33 -4.01 13.04 10.55
CA CYS A 33 -3.93 12.03 9.50
C CYS A 33 -4.34 12.57 8.12
N PRO A 34 -5.40 13.39 7.97
CA PRO A 34 -5.75 14.00 6.68
C PRO A 34 -4.63 14.87 6.09
N THR A 35 -3.84 15.55 6.93
CA THR A 35 -2.69 16.33 6.46
C THR A 35 -1.56 15.44 5.97
N ALA A 36 -1.29 14.32 6.67
CA ALA A 36 -0.27 13.36 6.25
C ALA A 36 -0.66 12.65 4.95
N ALA A 37 -1.89 12.15 4.87
CA ALA A 37 -2.46 11.51 3.68
C ALA A 37 -2.38 12.44 2.45
N LYS A 38 -2.77 13.71 2.61
CA LYS A 38 -2.65 14.70 1.53
C LYS A 38 -1.20 14.89 1.06
N ALA A 39 -0.27 15.08 2.00
CA ALA A 39 1.13 15.34 1.66
C ALA A 39 1.78 14.15 0.92
N ILE A 40 1.50 12.91 1.34
CA ILE A 40 2.06 11.73 0.69
C ILE A 40 1.39 11.43 -0.66
N ALA A 41 0.08 11.70 -0.80
CA ALA A 41 -0.62 11.60 -2.08
C ALA A 41 -0.08 12.61 -3.10
N GLU A 42 0.16 13.86 -2.68
CA GLU A 42 0.80 14.89 -3.52
C GLU A 42 2.19 14.44 -3.98
N ALA A 43 3.02 13.90 -3.08
CA ALA A 43 4.33 13.37 -3.43
C ALA A 43 4.26 12.15 -4.36
N ALA A 44 3.30 11.24 -4.14
CA ALA A 44 3.13 10.03 -4.94
C ALA A 44 2.62 10.31 -6.37
N SER A 45 1.89 11.41 -6.58
CA SER A 45 1.24 11.74 -7.86
C SER A 45 2.19 11.76 -9.06
N ALA A 46 3.45 12.18 -8.86
CA ALA A 46 4.47 12.23 -9.91
C ALA A 46 4.98 10.84 -10.35
N HIS A 47 4.66 9.77 -9.61
CA HIS A 47 5.16 8.42 -9.84
C HIS A 47 4.11 7.47 -10.46
N GLY A 48 2.87 7.93 -10.64
CA GLY A 48 1.78 7.13 -11.21
C GLY A 48 1.62 5.77 -10.53
N ASP A 49 1.43 4.73 -11.33
CA ASP A 49 1.14 3.37 -10.84
C ASP A 49 2.31 2.70 -10.09
N LYS A 50 3.50 3.31 -10.05
CA LYS A 50 4.65 2.80 -9.30
C LYS A 50 4.54 3.04 -7.79
N VAL A 51 3.62 3.87 -7.33
CA VAL A 51 3.37 4.09 -5.91
C VAL A 51 1.91 3.78 -5.60
N VAL A 52 1.69 2.73 -4.82
CA VAL A 52 0.38 2.30 -4.37
C VAL A 52 0.23 2.64 -2.89
N ILE A 53 -0.66 3.59 -2.59
CA ILE A 53 -1.04 3.92 -1.22
C ILE A 53 -2.27 3.08 -0.86
N VAL A 54 -2.30 2.56 0.37
CA VAL A 54 -3.47 1.93 0.97
C VAL A 54 -3.65 2.50 2.37
N ALA A 55 -4.83 3.06 2.64
CA ALA A 55 -5.20 3.59 3.94
C ALA A 55 -5.79 2.47 4.81
N LEU A 56 -5.18 2.22 5.96
CA LEU A 56 -5.57 1.16 6.90
C LEU A 56 -6.12 1.78 8.18
N HIS A 57 -7.41 1.57 8.42
CA HIS A 57 -8.08 1.96 9.67
C HIS A 57 -8.28 0.71 10.54
N GLY A 58 -7.40 0.54 11.55
CA GLY A 58 -7.49 -0.57 12.48
C GLY A 58 -8.59 -0.38 13.53
N SER A 59 -9.55 -1.31 13.60
CA SER A 59 -10.56 -1.32 14.66
C SER A 59 -9.98 -1.76 16.00
N ASN A 60 -10.44 -1.19 17.12
CA ASN A 60 -10.21 -1.69 18.48
C ASN A 60 -8.74 -1.80 18.96
N THR A 61 -7.79 -1.16 18.28
CA THR A 61 -6.37 -1.14 18.67
C THR A 61 -6.10 -0.24 19.88
N GLN A 62 -4.94 -0.44 20.54
CA GLN A 62 -4.43 0.47 21.58
C GLN A 62 -3.90 1.79 20.98
N ILE A 63 -3.38 1.72 19.76
CA ILE A 63 -2.88 2.83 18.96
C ILE A 63 -3.79 3.02 17.75
N GLY A 64 -4.54 4.11 17.72
CA GLY A 64 -5.57 4.29 16.69
C GLY A 64 -6.57 5.36 17.06
N THR A 65 -7.59 5.54 16.20
CA THR A 65 -8.77 6.29 16.58
C THR A 65 -9.97 5.38 16.47
N ARG A 66 -10.71 5.20 17.57
CA ARG A 66 -11.97 4.46 17.53
C ARG A 66 -13.02 5.38 16.91
N PRO A 67 -13.72 4.96 15.86
CA PRO A 67 -14.82 5.76 15.34
C PRO A 67 -15.92 5.84 16.41
N LYS A 68 -16.39 7.05 16.71
CA LYS A 68 -17.66 7.20 17.44
C LYS A 68 -18.84 6.75 16.56
N GLU A 69 -18.70 6.94 15.24
CA GLU A 69 -19.59 6.51 14.17
C GLU A 69 -18.75 6.07 12.97
N ASP A 70 -19.11 4.94 12.34
CA ASP A 70 -18.49 4.43 11.11
C ASP A 70 -19.56 3.95 10.11
N PRO A 71 -20.38 4.88 9.56
CA PRO A 71 -21.53 4.53 8.74
C PRO A 71 -21.17 3.87 7.41
N LYS A 72 -19.88 3.90 7.00
CA LYS A 72 -19.39 3.34 5.73
C LYS A 72 -18.45 2.15 5.91
N GLY A 73 -18.24 1.70 7.15
CA GLY A 73 -17.34 0.60 7.45
C GLY A 73 -15.91 0.89 7.00
N LEU A 74 -15.35 2.04 7.34
CA LEU A 74 -13.96 2.38 7.01
C LEU A 74 -12.96 1.51 7.78
N TYR A 75 -13.33 0.97 8.94
CA TYR A 75 -12.45 0.19 9.79
C TYR A 75 -12.50 -1.31 9.47
N HIS A 76 -11.38 -2.01 9.65
CA HIS A 76 -11.31 -3.48 9.50
C HIS A 76 -10.44 -4.13 10.58
N ALA A 77 -10.74 -5.39 10.91
CA ALA A 77 -9.98 -6.17 11.90
C ALA A 77 -8.57 -6.52 11.40
N ASP A 78 -8.41 -6.96 10.15
CA ASP A 78 -7.09 -7.21 9.58
C ASP A 78 -6.18 -5.97 9.59
N ALA A 79 -6.73 -4.78 9.32
CA ALA A 79 -6.00 -3.52 9.44
C ALA A 79 -5.51 -3.26 10.87
N ALA A 80 -6.28 -3.68 11.88
CA ALA A 80 -5.89 -3.62 13.29
C ALA A 80 -4.72 -4.58 13.56
N THR A 81 -4.82 -5.81 13.09
CA THR A 81 -3.76 -6.82 13.23
C THR A 81 -2.47 -6.40 12.52
N TYR A 82 -2.54 -5.83 11.32
CA TYR A 82 -1.36 -5.28 10.64
C TYR A 82 -0.69 -4.16 11.48
N LEU A 83 -1.49 -3.24 12.04
CA LEU A 83 -0.97 -2.18 12.89
C LEU A 83 -0.33 -2.71 14.18
N GLU A 84 -0.95 -3.70 14.82
CA GLU A 84 -0.43 -4.35 16.03
C GLU A 84 0.90 -5.07 15.78
N ARG A 85 1.06 -5.72 14.62
CA ARG A 85 2.31 -6.39 14.22
C ARG A 85 3.48 -5.43 14.07
N LEU A 86 3.23 -4.16 13.78
CA LEU A 86 4.30 -3.14 13.77
C LEU A 86 4.89 -2.92 15.17
N GLN A 87 4.15 -3.30 16.22
CA GLN A 87 4.46 -2.98 17.62
C GLN A 87 4.78 -1.49 17.77
N ALA A 88 4.09 -0.67 16.99
CA ALA A 88 4.28 0.75 17.01
C ALA A 88 3.76 1.29 18.36
N GLY A 89 4.63 1.97 19.11
CA GLY A 89 4.16 2.80 20.21
C GLY A 89 3.61 4.13 19.68
N GLY A 90 2.91 4.88 20.54
CA GLY A 90 2.60 6.29 20.28
C GLY A 90 1.23 6.53 19.66
N SER A 91 1.19 7.32 18.58
CA SER A 91 -0.06 7.78 17.96
C SER A 91 0.00 7.73 16.43
N LEU A 92 -1.17 7.72 15.81
CA LEU A 92 -1.31 7.94 14.37
C LEU A 92 -0.96 9.39 13.98
N PRO A 93 -0.62 9.66 12.70
CA PRO A 93 -0.45 8.70 11.61
C PRO A 93 0.88 7.93 11.66
N ILE A 94 0.87 6.71 11.16
CA ILE A 94 2.06 5.84 11.00
C ILE A 94 2.04 5.28 9.58
N ALA A 95 3.18 5.21 8.90
CA ALA A 95 3.26 4.54 7.61
C ALA A 95 4.39 3.52 7.54
N THR A 96 4.18 2.45 6.78
CA THR A 96 5.29 1.60 6.29
C THR A 96 5.55 1.92 4.83
N PHE A 97 6.78 1.65 4.38
CA PHE A 97 7.16 1.78 2.99
C PHE A 97 7.84 0.48 2.60
N ASN A 98 7.20 -0.32 1.74
CA ASN A 98 7.57 -1.70 1.42
C ASN A 98 7.88 -2.59 2.65
N ARG A 99 7.38 -2.24 3.84
CA ARG A 99 7.66 -2.92 5.11
C ARG A 99 9.16 -3.12 5.42
N ARG A 100 10.06 -2.38 4.74
CA ARG A 100 11.51 -2.47 4.97
C ARG A 100 11.93 -1.64 6.18
N PRO A 101 13.09 -1.91 6.79
CA PRO A 101 13.74 -1.02 7.74
C PRO A 101 13.90 0.41 7.17
N LEU A 102 13.47 1.42 7.94
CA LEU A 102 13.46 2.82 7.55
C LEU A 102 14.51 3.63 8.31
N ALA A 103 15.20 4.51 7.60
CA ALA A 103 16.21 5.38 8.18
C ALA A 103 15.58 6.40 9.15
N SER A 104 14.38 6.89 8.85
CA SER A 104 13.65 7.86 9.67
C SER A 104 13.25 7.36 11.06
N ASN A 105 13.33 6.04 11.31
CA ASN A 105 12.94 5.45 12.59
C ASN A 105 13.95 4.41 13.10
N GLY A 106 15.24 4.66 12.87
CA GLY A 106 16.33 3.86 13.45
C GLY A 106 16.30 2.39 13.02
N GLY A 107 15.88 2.10 11.79
CA GLY A 107 15.82 0.73 11.25
C GLY A 107 14.52 -0.02 11.57
N LYS A 108 13.53 0.61 12.22
CA LYS A 108 12.18 0.04 12.34
C LYS A 108 11.47 0.03 10.98
N THR A 109 10.49 -0.85 10.82
CA THR A 109 9.76 -1.05 9.55
C THR A 109 8.65 -0.03 9.28
N PHE A 110 8.48 0.95 10.17
CA PHE A 110 7.45 1.99 10.09
C PHE A 110 8.02 3.35 10.46
N SER A 111 7.35 4.42 10.03
CA SER A 111 7.69 5.81 10.36
C SER A 111 6.49 6.55 10.95
N PRO A 112 6.57 7.06 12.20
CA PRO A 112 5.55 7.93 12.78
C PRO A 112 5.71 9.40 12.35
N MET A 113 6.68 9.70 11.47
CA MET A 113 7.07 11.06 11.10
C MET A 113 6.60 11.39 9.68
N ALA A 114 5.38 11.90 9.54
CA ALA A 114 4.79 12.24 8.24
C ALA A 114 5.69 13.15 7.36
N THR A 115 6.49 14.03 7.98
CA THR A 115 7.46 14.90 7.28
C THR A 115 8.62 14.15 6.62
N LYS A 116 8.81 12.86 6.91
CA LYS A 116 9.85 12.00 6.33
C LYS A 116 9.32 11.05 5.25
N TRP A 117 8.00 10.90 5.14
CA TRP A 117 7.36 9.90 4.28
C TRP A 117 7.73 10.02 2.80
N ALA A 118 7.75 11.24 2.25
CA ALA A 118 8.13 11.45 0.85
C ALA A 118 9.59 11.01 0.57
N ALA A 119 10.50 11.23 1.52
CA ALA A 119 11.89 10.82 1.39
C ALA A 119 12.05 9.29 1.49
N GLU A 120 11.29 8.62 2.36
CA GLU A 120 11.30 7.14 2.46
C GLU A 120 10.75 6.49 1.18
N MET A 121 9.66 7.03 0.64
CA MET A 121 9.09 6.59 -0.64
C MET A 121 10.10 6.75 -1.79
N GLN A 122 10.76 7.91 -1.89
CA GLN A 122 11.77 8.17 -2.90
C GLN A 122 12.99 7.23 -2.75
N ALA A 123 13.44 6.97 -1.52
CA ALA A 123 14.56 6.05 -1.27
C ALA A 123 14.28 4.60 -1.72
N ILE A 124 13.01 4.17 -1.74
CA ILE A 124 12.64 2.87 -2.32
C ILE A 124 12.57 2.94 -3.84
N ARG A 125 12.07 4.03 -4.41
CA ARG A 125 12.04 4.23 -5.87
C ARG A 125 13.44 4.13 -6.48
N GLU A 126 14.47 4.54 -5.75
CA GLU A 126 15.87 4.44 -6.19
C GLU A 126 16.46 3.02 -6.11
N LEU A 127 15.79 2.08 -5.45
CA LEU A 127 16.22 0.68 -5.42
C LEU A 127 15.95 -0.03 -6.75
N PRO A 128 16.77 -1.04 -7.11
CA PRO A 128 16.51 -1.86 -8.29
C PRO A 128 15.19 -2.61 -8.13
N GLN A 129 14.41 -2.64 -9.22
CA GLN A 129 13.27 -3.51 -9.34
C GLN A 129 13.76 -4.95 -9.53
N LEU A 130 13.25 -5.89 -8.72
CA LEU A 130 13.71 -7.28 -8.74
C LEU A 130 12.75 -8.20 -9.48
N TYR A 131 11.46 -7.91 -9.37
CA TYR A 131 10.38 -8.73 -9.92
C TYR A 131 9.48 -7.87 -10.80
N LYS A 132 8.73 -8.54 -11.66
CA LYS A 132 7.61 -7.97 -12.40
C LYS A 132 6.35 -8.73 -12.00
N LEU A 133 5.31 -8.02 -11.58
CA LEU A 133 3.98 -8.58 -11.40
C LEU A 133 3.14 -8.34 -12.66
N GLU A 134 2.22 -9.25 -12.93
CA GLU A 134 1.14 -9.11 -13.90
C GLU A 134 -0.16 -9.48 -13.19
N LEU A 135 -1.18 -8.64 -13.35
CA LEU A 135 -2.43 -8.74 -12.60
C LEU A 135 -3.63 -8.55 -13.52
N GLN A 136 -4.50 -9.55 -13.54
CA GLN A 136 -5.82 -9.49 -14.15
C GLN A 136 -6.87 -9.71 -13.07
N VAL A 137 -7.94 -8.92 -13.13
CA VAL A 137 -9.05 -8.98 -12.18
C VAL A 137 -10.36 -8.96 -12.95
N SER A 138 -11.33 -9.70 -12.44
CA SER A 138 -12.70 -9.66 -12.90
C SER A 138 -13.63 -9.83 -11.72
N LYS A 139 -14.83 -9.29 -11.83
CA LYS A 139 -15.87 -9.44 -10.83
C LYS A 139 -17.11 -10.10 -11.42
N GLN A 140 -17.73 -10.93 -10.61
CA GLN A 140 -19.08 -11.43 -10.84
C GLN A 140 -19.82 -11.40 -9.51
N ASP A 141 -20.86 -10.58 -9.43
CA ASP A 141 -21.61 -10.32 -8.20
C ASP A 141 -20.69 -9.91 -7.04
N ARG A 142 -20.62 -10.75 -6.01
CA ARG A 142 -19.83 -10.58 -4.78
C ARG A 142 -18.51 -11.35 -4.81
N LYS A 143 -18.10 -11.87 -5.97
CA LYS A 143 -16.88 -12.64 -6.14
C LYS A 143 -15.88 -11.87 -7.01
N ILE A 144 -14.65 -11.80 -6.54
CA ILE A 144 -13.51 -11.22 -7.26
C ILE A 144 -12.60 -12.36 -7.68
N SER A 145 -12.48 -12.57 -8.98
CA SER A 145 -11.53 -13.53 -9.55
C SER A 145 -10.27 -12.79 -9.96
N VAL A 146 -9.14 -13.27 -9.44
CA VAL A 146 -7.81 -12.69 -9.64
C VAL A 146 -6.92 -13.73 -10.31
N GLN A 147 -6.22 -13.29 -11.36
CA GLN A 147 -5.11 -14.02 -11.95
C GLN A 147 -3.87 -13.16 -11.83
N CYS A 148 -2.85 -13.69 -11.14
CA CYS A 148 -1.61 -13.00 -10.86
C CYS A 148 -0.41 -13.88 -11.25
N SER A 149 0.64 -13.28 -11.78
CA SER A 149 1.92 -13.95 -11.97
C SER A 149 3.06 -12.98 -11.71
N ALA A 150 4.16 -13.49 -11.15
CA ALA A 150 5.39 -12.75 -10.97
C ALA A 150 6.57 -13.47 -11.61
N SER A 151 7.48 -12.72 -12.21
CA SER A 151 8.75 -13.22 -12.73
C SER A 151 9.91 -12.38 -12.19
N ALA A 152 11.08 -13.00 -12.01
CA ALA A 152 12.30 -12.23 -11.78
C ALA A 152 12.65 -11.44 -13.04
N LEU A 153 13.20 -10.24 -12.85
CA LEU A 153 13.83 -9.50 -13.93
C LEU A 153 15.25 -10.03 -14.19
N ASP A 154 15.80 -9.68 -15.34
CA ASP A 154 17.21 -9.93 -15.64
C ASP A 154 18.07 -8.96 -14.82
N LEU A 155 18.88 -9.49 -13.91
CA LEU A 155 19.63 -8.73 -12.90
C LEU A 155 21.11 -9.15 -12.91
N SER A 156 21.97 -8.38 -12.23
CA SER A 156 23.36 -8.81 -12.01
C SER A 156 23.43 -10.18 -11.32
N GLU A 157 24.55 -10.87 -11.46
CA GLU A 157 24.75 -12.19 -10.84
C GLU A 157 24.57 -12.14 -9.31
N GLU A 158 25.04 -11.08 -8.65
CA GLU A 158 24.91 -10.96 -7.19
C GLU A 158 23.45 -10.84 -6.75
N LEU A 159 22.67 -9.99 -7.45
CA LEU A 159 21.24 -9.84 -7.16
C LEU A 159 20.46 -11.11 -7.49
N SER A 160 20.79 -11.76 -8.61
CA SER A 160 20.17 -13.04 -8.99
C SER A 160 20.43 -14.15 -7.97
N ALA A 161 21.60 -14.16 -7.34
CA ALA A 161 21.91 -15.09 -6.26
C ALA A 161 21.05 -14.83 -5.02
N SER A 162 20.86 -13.56 -4.62
CA SER A 162 20.05 -13.23 -3.44
C SER A 162 18.58 -13.60 -3.61
N LEU A 163 18.03 -13.55 -4.84
CA LEU A 163 16.63 -13.93 -5.10
C LEU A 163 16.32 -15.38 -4.71
N LYS A 164 17.33 -16.27 -4.67
CA LYS A 164 17.15 -17.70 -4.32
C LYS A 164 16.83 -17.91 -2.84
N GLU A 165 17.09 -16.93 -1.99
CA GLU A 165 16.82 -16.99 -0.55
C GLU A 165 15.42 -16.49 -0.19
N HIS A 166 14.74 -15.81 -1.10
CA HIS A 166 13.44 -15.22 -0.85
C HIS A 166 12.34 -16.29 -0.75
N GLN A 167 11.49 -16.18 0.27
CA GLN A 167 10.30 -17.01 0.42
C GLN A 167 9.08 -16.19 -0.02
N LEU A 168 8.78 -16.21 -1.31
CA LEU A 168 7.79 -15.31 -1.90
C LEU A 168 6.36 -15.73 -1.55
N TYR A 169 5.57 -14.74 -1.16
CA TYR A 169 4.13 -14.85 -0.94
C TYR A 169 3.40 -13.79 -1.76
N ILE A 170 2.18 -14.12 -2.19
CA ILE A 170 1.24 -13.18 -2.81
C ILE A 170 0.14 -12.85 -1.81
N GLN A 171 -0.02 -11.56 -1.53
CA GLN A 171 -1.12 -11.01 -0.76
C GLN A 171 -2.03 -10.22 -1.71
N LEU A 172 -3.33 -10.44 -1.60
CA LEU A 172 -4.37 -9.74 -2.36
C LEU A 172 -5.25 -8.95 -1.42
N TRP A 173 -5.36 -7.65 -1.65
CA TRP A 173 -6.22 -6.74 -0.89
C TRP A 173 -7.28 -6.11 -1.79
N LEU A 174 -8.50 -6.00 -1.27
CA LEU A 174 -9.54 -5.16 -1.85
C LEU A 174 -9.43 -3.76 -1.24
N VAL A 175 -9.40 -2.74 -2.09
CA VAL A 175 -9.41 -1.33 -1.68
C VAL A 175 -10.56 -0.60 -2.35
N GLU A 176 -11.00 0.51 -1.79
CA GLU A 176 -12.11 1.32 -2.30
C GLU A 176 -11.77 2.82 -2.22
N ASP A 177 -12.13 3.53 -3.29
CA ASP A 177 -11.98 4.97 -3.47
C ASP A 177 -13.34 5.68 -3.31
N HIS A 178 -13.32 7.02 -3.24
CA HIS A 178 -14.52 7.88 -3.23
C HIS A 178 -15.57 7.58 -2.15
N ILE A 179 -15.14 7.15 -0.95
CA ILE A 179 -16.07 6.92 0.16
C ILE A 179 -16.31 8.22 0.92
N VAL A 180 -17.52 8.78 0.83
CA VAL A 180 -17.91 9.96 1.61
C VAL A 180 -18.35 9.56 3.02
N ALA A 181 -17.63 10.01 4.03
CA ALA A 181 -17.87 9.71 5.45
C ALA A 181 -17.28 10.79 6.39
N PRO A 182 -17.63 10.78 7.70
CA PRO A 182 -17.09 11.75 8.63
C PRO A 182 -15.59 11.60 8.94
N GLN A 183 -14.87 12.72 8.99
CA GLN A 183 -13.45 12.82 9.36
C GLN A 183 -13.21 14.01 10.31
N HIS A 184 -12.47 13.80 11.39
CA HIS A 184 -12.02 14.87 12.27
C HIS A 184 -10.82 15.58 11.65
N LEU A 185 -10.94 16.90 11.51
CA LEU A 185 -9.87 17.82 11.09
C LEU A 185 -9.45 18.69 12.28
N LYS A 186 -8.30 19.37 12.17
CA LYS A 186 -7.87 20.35 13.18
C LYS A 186 -8.90 21.47 13.43
N LYS A 187 -9.74 21.78 12.43
CA LYS A 187 -10.75 22.84 12.48
C LYS A 187 -12.15 22.34 12.89
N GLY A 188 -12.35 21.04 13.11
CA GLY A 188 -13.64 20.46 13.44
C GLY A 188 -13.94 19.17 12.65
N LEU A 189 -15.16 18.65 12.83
CA LEU A 189 -15.65 17.50 12.10
C LEU A 189 -16.10 17.93 10.69
N ASP A 190 -15.55 17.27 9.68
CA ASP A 190 -16.11 17.28 8.33
C ASP A 190 -16.97 16.03 8.17
N LYS A 191 -18.25 16.20 7.84
CA LYS A 191 -19.20 15.07 7.71
C LYS A 191 -19.20 14.45 6.32
N GLU A 192 -18.67 15.17 5.34
CA GLU A 192 -18.71 14.80 3.93
C GLU A 192 -17.28 14.68 3.36
N TYR A 193 -16.36 14.21 4.19
CA TYR A 193 -14.98 14.01 3.78
C TYR A 193 -14.87 12.80 2.85
N GLU A 194 -14.15 12.94 1.75
CA GLU A 194 -13.91 11.87 0.80
C GLU A 194 -12.66 11.07 1.18
N HIS A 195 -12.85 9.81 1.50
CA HIS A 195 -11.79 8.85 1.78
C HIS A 195 -11.45 8.05 0.52
N ASN A 196 -10.14 7.94 0.25
CA ASN A 196 -9.60 7.19 -0.86
C ASN A 196 -8.62 6.11 -0.37
N HIS A 197 -8.44 5.08 -1.20
CA HIS A 197 -7.53 3.97 -1.02
C HIS A 197 -7.79 3.15 0.24
N ILE A 198 -9.03 3.13 0.73
CA ILE A 198 -9.39 2.48 1.99
C ILE A 198 -9.30 0.97 1.83
N PHE A 199 -8.48 0.33 2.67
CA PHE A 199 -8.46 -1.12 2.80
C PHE A 199 -9.84 -1.64 3.20
N ARG A 200 -10.40 -2.53 2.38
CA ARG A 200 -11.70 -3.17 2.65
C ARG A 200 -11.53 -4.55 3.26
N GLN A 201 -10.69 -5.40 2.68
CA GLN A 201 -10.45 -6.77 3.17
C GLN A 201 -9.24 -7.40 2.48
N ALA A 202 -8.65 -8.42 3.12
CA ALA A 202 -7.77 -9.35 2.46
C ALA A 202 -8.59 -10.40 1.68
N LEU A 203 -8.28 -10.63 0.42
CA LEU A 203 -9.03 -11.57 -0.44
C LEU A 203 -8.55 -13.01 -0.27
N ASN A 204 -7.28 -13.23 0.09
CA ASN A 204 -6.64 -14.55 0.18
C ASN A 204 -6.00 -14.79 1.56
N GLY A 205 -6.66 -14.31 2.63
CA GLY A 205 -6.18 -14.43 4.01
C GLY A 205 -5.19 -13.33 4.42
N ILE A 206 -5.03 -13.14 5.72
CA ILE A 206 -4.30 -11.99 6.28
C ILE A 206 -2.79 -11.98 5.95
N ASP A 207 -2.21 -13.15 5.70
CA ASP A 207 -0.79 -13.32 5.35
C ASP A 207 -0.59 -13.70 3.87
N GLY A 208 -1.68 -13.77 3.10
CA GLY A 208 -1.65 -14.24 1.73
C GLY A 208 -1.22 -15.71 1.66
N GLU A 209 -0.67 -16.10 0.52
CA GLU A 209 -0.34 -17.49 0.25
C GLU A 209 1.06 -17.63 -0.37
N PRO A 210 1.75 -18.76 -0.14
CA PRO A 210 3.04 -19.04 -0.77
C PRO A 210 2.95 -18.97 -2.29
N TYR A 211 3.99 -18.43 -2.93
CA TYR A 211 4.03 -18.25 -4.36
C TYR A 211 5.33 -18.75 -4.98
N ASP A 212 5.19 -19.65 -5.96
CA ASP A 212 6.30 -20.11 -6.78
C ASP A 212 6.48 -19.19 -7.99
N LEU A 213 7.66 -18.58 -8.10
CA LEU A 213 8.00 -17.66 -9.18
C LEU A 213 7.77 -18.28 -10.58
N GLY A 214 7.17 -17.49 -11.48
CA GLY A 214 6.86 -17.91 -12.85
C GLY A 214 5.58 -18.71 -13.02
N LYS A 215 4.89 -19.10 -11.92
CA LYS A 215 3.59 -19.77 -12.01
C LYS A 215 2.43 -18.78 -12.05
N THR A 216 1.32 -19.16 -12.67
CA THR A 216 0.08 -18.41 -12.56
C THR A 216 -0.63 -18.75 -11.25
N TYR A 217 -0.88 -17.75 -10.41
CA TYR A 217 -1.70 -17.83 -9.22
C TYR A 217 -3.13 -17.39 -9.56
N ASN A 218 -4.11 -18.27 -9.35
CA ASN A 218 -5.52 -17.98 -9.56
C ASN A 218 -6.23 -18.05 -8.21
N HIS A 219 -6.99 -17.01 -7.87
CA HIS A 219 -7.76 -16.94 -6.64
C HIS A 219 -9.16 -16.38 -6.88
N THR A 220 -10.13 -16.83 -6.10
CA THR A 220 -11.45 -16.19 -6.06
C THR A 220 -11.80 -15.85 -4.62
N GLY A 221 -11.79 -14.55 -4.32
CA GLY A 221 -12.20 -14.02 -3.03
C GLY A 221 -13.68 -13.66 -3.03
N THR A 222 -14.36 -13.88 -1.91
CA THR A 222 -15.71 -13.37 -1.69
C THR A 222 -15.61 -12.06 -0.94
N ILE A 223 -16.41 -11.07 -1.35
CA ILE A 223 -16.52 -9.81 -0.62
C ILE A 223 -17.48 -10.05 0.54
N ASP A 224 -17.04 -9.76 1.76
CA ASP A 224 -17.79 -10.03 3.00
C ASP A 224 -18.39 -8.76 3.62
N ARG A 225 -18.28 -7.61 2.94
CA ARG A 225 -18.77 -6.30 3.42
C ARG A 225 -20.12 -5.89 2.84
N ASP A 226 -21.08 -5.57 3.70
CA ASP A 226 -22.41 -5.13 3.26
C ASP A 226 -22.40 -3.73 2.62
N VAL A 227 -21.57 -2.82 3.13
CA VAL A 227 -21.44 -1.45 2.63
C VAL A 227 -20.18 -1.33 1.79
N ILE A 228 -20.33 -1.30 0.46
CA ILE A 228 -19.23 -1.18 -0.51
C ILE A 228 -19.77 -0.79 -1.89
N GLN A 229 -19.04 0.03 -2.64
CA GLN A 229 -19.33 0.40 -4.03
C GLN A 229 -18.30 -0.23 -4.97
N LEU A 230 -18.71 -1.28 -5.69
CA LEU A 230 -17.79 -2.12 -6.47
C LEU A 230 -17.19 -1.42 -7.69
N GLU A 231 -17.78 -0.33 -8.14
CA GLU A 231 -17.28 0.56 -9.20
C GLU A 231 -16.11 1.43 -8.74
N HIS A 232 -15.95 1.63 -7.43
CA HIS A 232 -14.83 2.37 -6.84
C HIS A 232 -13.76 1.43 -6.26
N CYS A 233 -13.91 0.13 -6.47
CA CYS A 233 -13.01 -0.86 -5.93
C CYS A 233 -11.86 -1.22 -6.87
N ALA A 234 -10.73 -1.57 -6.27
CA ALA A 234 -9.58 -2.12 -6.94
C ALA A 234 -8.97 -3.26 -6.12
N VAL A 235 -8.24 -4.15 -6.78
CA VAL A 235 -7.37 -5.14 -6.12
C VAL A 235 -5.95 -4.64 -6.11
N VAL A 236 -5.31 -4.73 -4.95
CA VAL A 236 -3.86 -4.56 -4.79
C VAL A 236 -3.23 -5.94 -4.63
N ALA A 237 -2.36 -6.32 -5.56
CA ALA A 237 -1.52 -7.51 -5.46
C ALA A 237 -0.14 -7.12 -4.97
N ILE A 238 0.32 -7.80 -3.92
CA ILE A 238 1.58 -7.50 -3.22
C ILE A 238 2.41 -8.78 -3.25
N LEU A 239 3.61 -8.69 -3.82
CA LEU A 239 4.63 -9.74 -3.75
C LEU A 239 5.64 -9.37 -2.67
N TYR A 240 5.75 -10.20 -1.66
CA TYR A 240 6.62 -9.94 -0.51
C TYR A 240 7.39 -11.19 -0.10
N ASP A 241 8.53 -11.00 0.57
CA ASP A 241 9.26 -12.09 1.21
C ASP A 241 8.67 -12.37 2.60
N HIS A 242 8.16 -13.57 2.81
CA HIS A 242 7.53 -13.98 4.06
C HIS A 242 8.50 -14.05 5.23
N LYS A 243 9.80 -14.24 4.97
CA LYS A 243 10.81 -14.30 6.03
C LYS A 243 11.06 -12.93 6.64
N THR A 244 11.17 -11.89 5.82
CA THR A 244 11.51 -10.53 6.27
C THR A 244 10.30 -9.60 6.37
N GLY A 245 9.22 -9.91 5.66
CA GLY A 245 8.06 -9.05 5.44
C GLY A 245 8.27 -8.00 4.34
N GLU A 246 9.46 -7.86 3.76
CA GLU A 246 9.74 -6.82 2.76
C GLU A 246 8.91 -7.05 1.48
N VAL A 247 8.28 -5.98 1.00
CA VAL A 247 7.55 -5.95 -0.26
C VAL A 247 8.51 -5.63 -1.40
N TYR A 248 8.53 -6.49 -2.43
CA TYR A 248 9.38 -6.29 -3.59
C TYR A 248 8.65 -5.78 -4.82
N GLU A 249 7.37 -6.06 -4.97
CA GLU A 249 6.56 -5.57 -6.08
C GLU A 249 5.10 -5.42 -5.66
N VAL A 250 4.42 -4.42 -6.22
CA VAL A 250 3.02 -4.14 -5.92
C VAL A 250 2.34 -3.59 -7.17
N LEU A 251 1.11 -4.05 -7.43
CA LEU A 251 0.26 -3.52 -8.49
C LEU A 251 -1.16 -3.31 -7.99
N LYS A 252 -1.78 -2.21 -8.42
CA LYS A 252 -3.21 -1.93 -8.23
C LYS A 252 -3.95 -2.07 -9.56
N LYS A 253 -5.09 -2.76 -9.56
CA LYS A 253 -5.96 -2.89 -10.74
C LYS A 253 -7.42 -2.66 -10.35
N ALA A 254 -8.08 -1.71 -11.01
CA ALA A 254 -9.52 -1.47 -10.85
C ALA A 254 -10.34 -2.70 -11.28
N LEU A 255 -11.48 -2.91 -10.61
CA LEU A 255 -12.42 -3.99 -10.90
C LEU A 255 -13.24 -3.78 -12.19
#